data_AF-A0A2T9KA39-F1
#
_entry.id   AF-A0A2T9KA39-F1
#
_cell.length_a   1.000
_cell.length_b   1.000
_cell.length_c   1.000
_cell.angle_alpha   90.00
_cell.angle_beta   90.00
_cell.angle_gamma   90.00
#
_symmetry.space_group_name_H-M   'P 1'
#
loop_
_entity.id
_entity.type
_entity.pdbx_description
1 polymer ?
#
loop_
_entity_poly.entity_id
_entity_poly.type
_entity_poly.pdbx_seq_one_letter_code
_entity_poly.pdbx_strand_id
1 'polypeptide(L)'
;MTSVNDDSGRLNLGQRIATVIWFLFGAGFLLALPVLLGLHPLVLPGVLALAALVAAPAAWLERLIFDRARRRSLLRAWIRCALALAFAFSILAAAPLYALAIVVGLDPLLAPQAVLSNGKKTVLFQGAVHVGSEPFYKAMIYDLEHALSDGYVIYYEGVRPDPAGDAFFRDVVAGGGSLNDEYKAMSKVCGLTFQGDYFQLLKPQILEHPDRHVAADVTTLQLKQEYERLAAADPAFAKKVQASVEETRRDKKDAGAMTQFFAWAQDGDPRHQSLAGVTCRGAMTLLLKAKGEKPAVLDPVILDFRNRQLAARIEAAPQDRIYVNYGAEHLKGLLAELRKADPHWKVRSVKWMRAMQAPETLRGETIE
;
A
#
# COMPACT_ATOMS: atom_id res chain seq x y z
N MET A 1 8.83 -58.65 -49.32
CA MET A 1 9.10 -58.12 -47.97
C MET A 1 9.42 -56.65 -48.08
N THR A 2 8.39 -55.82 -47.98
CA THR A 2 8.49 -54.35 -47.93
C THR A 2 8.77 -53.94 -46.49
N SER A 3 9.94 -53.36 -46.25
CA SER A 3 10.31 -52.73 -44.97
C SER A 3 9.36 -51.57 -44.69
N VAL A 4 8.46 -51.77 -43.74
CA VAL A 4 7.64 -50.70 -43.15
C VAL A 4 8.57 -49.87 -42.28
N ASN A 5 8.91 -48.66 -42.71
CA ASN A 5 9.52 -47.65 -41.85
C ASN A 5 8.49 -47.24 -40.81
N ASP A 6 8.57 -47.86 -39.63
CA ASP A 6 7.90 -47.42 -38.41
C ASP A 6 8.65 -46.20 -37.84
N ASP A 7 8.50 -45.06 -38.52
CA ASP A 7 8.95 -43.76 -38.00
C ASP A 7 7.87 -43.26 -37.03
N SER A 8 7.77 -43.94 -35.89
CA SER A 8 6.83 -43.61 -34.82
C SER A 8 6.98 -42.12 -34.46
N GLY A 9 5.86 -41.38 -34.49
CA GLY A 9 5.74 -39.92 -34.33
C GLY A 9 6.15 -39.37 -32.97
N ARG A 10 7.29 -39.77 -32.43
CA ARG A 10 7.88 -39.27 -31.19
C ARG A 10 8.62 -37.96 -31.50
N LEU A 11 8.04 -36.84 -31.07
CA LEU A 11 8.71 -35.55 -31.03
C LEU A 11 10.08 -35.69 -30.37
N ASN A 12 11.12 -35.13 -31.00
CA ASN A 12 12.44 -35.06 -30.39
C ASN A 12 12.42 -34.09 -29.19
N LEU A 13 13.41 -34.19 -28.28
CA LEU A 13 13.44 -33.39 -27.05
C LEU A 13 13.32 -31.87 -27.32
N GLY A 14 13.97 -31.37 -28.37
CA GLY A 14 13.89 -29.96 -28.78
C GLY A 14 12.48 -29.54 -29.21
N GLN A 15 11.77 -30.40 -29.94
CA GLN A 15 10.37 -30.16 -30.33
C GLN A 15 9.45 -30.17 -29.10
N ARG A 16 9.67 -31.08 -28.14
CA ARG A 16 8.88 -31.12 -26.89
C ARG A 16 9.08 -29.85 -26.07
N ILE A 17 10.32 -29.41 -25.89
CA ILE A 17 10.65 -28.16 -25.18
C ILE A 17 10.01 -26.97 -25.89
N ALA A 18 10.13 -26.89 -27.22
CA ALA A 18 9.51 -25.81 -28.00
C ALA A 18 7.98 -25.79 -27.84
N THR A 19 7.31 -26.94 -27.89
CA THR A 19 5.87 -27.04 -27.66
C THR A 19 5.46 -26.54 -26.28
N VAL A 20 6.20 -26.90 -25.22
CA VAL A 20 5.94 -26.41 -23.86
C VAL A 20 6.12 -24.90 -23.78
N ILE A 21 7.20 -24.35 -24.35
CA ILE A 21 7.44 -22.89 -24.36
C ILE A 21 6.30 -22.15 -25.07
N TRP A 22 5.86 -22.64 -26.23
CA TRP A 22 4.73 -22.06 -26.96
C TRP A 22 3.43 -22.13 -26.18
N PHE A 23 3.18 -23.25 -25.50
CA PHE A 23 2.02 -23.39 -24.62
C PHE A 23 2.07 -22.38 -23.48
N LEU A 24 3.21 -22.24 -22.79
CA LEU A 24 3.37 -21.29 -21.69
C LEU A 24 3.22 -19.83 -22.15
N PHE A 25 3.78 -19.47 -23.32
CA PHE A 25 3.58 -18.13 -23.87
C PHE A 25 2.13 -17.88 -24.30
N GLY A 26 1.46 -18.86 -24.89
CA GLY A 26 0.05 -18.77 -25.23
C GLY A 26 -0.82 -18.60 -23.99
N ALA A 27 -0.61 -19.41 -22.96
CA ALA A 27 -1.32 -19.30 -21.69
C ALA A 27 -1.04 -17.94 -21.00
N GLY A 28 0.21 -17.50 -20.97
CA GLY A 28 0.59 -16.20 -20.42
C GLY A 28 -0.04 -15.02 -21.18
N PHE A 29 -0.11 -15.11 -22.51
CA PHE A 29 -0.83 -14.13 -23.33
C PHE A 29 -2.32 -14.08 -22.98
N LEU A 30 -2.98 -15.24 -22.87
CA LEU A 30 -4.39 -15.30 -22.48
C LEU A 30 -4.64 -14.70 -21.09
N LEU A 31 -3.73 -14.91 -20.14
CA LEU A 31 -3.78 -14.27 -18.83
C LEU A 31 -3.55 -12.76 -18.92
N ALA A 32 -2.70 -12.27 -19.83
CA ALA A 32 -2.49 -10.84 -20.02
C ALA A 32 -3.70 -10.11 -20.63
N LEU A 33 -4.55 -10.79 -21.42
CA LEU A 33 -5.64 -10.16 -22.16
C LEU A 33 -6.62 -9.35 -21.28
N PRO A 34 -7.19 -9.87 -20.17
CA PRO A 34 -8.09 -9.10 -19.31
C PRO A 34 -7.44 -7.81 -18.78
N VAL A 35 -6.15 -7.86 -18.47
CA VAL A 35 -5.38 -6.72 -17.96
C VAL A 35 -5.22 -5.66 -19.05
N LEU A 36 -4.75 -6.05 -20.24
CA LEU A 36 -4.51 -5.11 -21.34
C LEU A 36 -5.80 -4.47 -21.85
N LEU A 37 -6.88 -5.25 -21.94
CA LEU A 37 -8.20 -4.77 -22.34
C LEU A 37 -8.83 -3.85 -21.29
N GLY A 38 -8.53 -4.08 -20.00
CA GLY A 38 -8.99 -3.23 -18.91
C GLY A 38 -8.18 -1.95 -18.72
N LEU A 39 -7.00 -1.80 -19.33
CA LEU A 39 -6.22 -0.56 -19.24
C LEU A 39 -6.76 0.52 -20.20
N HIS A 40 -6.83 0.18 -21.48
CA HIS A 40 -7.42 1.03 -22.52
C HIS A 40 -7.64 0.19 -23.79
N PRO A 41 -8.71 0.42 -24.58
CA PRO A 41 -8.97 -0.34 -25.81
C PRO A 41 -7.83 -0.32 -26.83
N LEU A 42 -6.99 0.72 -26.80
CA LEU A 42 -5.84 0.88 -27.70
C LEU A 42 -4.54 0.19 -27.21
N VAL A 43 -4.46 -0.26 -25.96
CA VAL A 43 -3.23 -0.90 -25.44
C VAL A 43 -2.94 -2.19 -26.20
N LEU A 44 -3.92 -3.09 -26.31
CA LEU A 44 -3.72 -4.37 -26.99
C LEU A 44 -3.37 -4.18 -28.48
N PRO A 45 -4.12 -3.37 -29.29
CA PRO A 45 -3.71 -3.04 -30.65
C PRO A 45 -2.30 -2.43 -30.73
N GLY A 46 -1.95 -1.53 -29.81
CA GLY A 46 -0.62 -0.92 -29.75
C GLY A 46 0.49 -1.94 -29.49
N VAL A 47 0.28 -2.86 -28.54
CA VAL A 47 1.22 -3.97 -28.25
C VAL A 47 1.40 -4.89 -29.45
N LEU A 48 0.30 -5.25 -30.12
CA LEU A 48 0.33 -6.11 -31.31
C LEU A 48 1.02 -5.41 -32.49
N ALA A 49 0.77 -4.11 -32.70
CA ALA A 49 1.44 -3.31 -33.72
C ALA A 49 2.94 -3.21 -33.44
N LEU A 50 3.33 -2.94 -32.19
CA LEU A 50 4.74 -2.92 -31.79
C LEU A 50 5.42 -4.27 -32.00
N ALA A 51 4.77 -5.38 -31.64
CA ALA A 51 5.27 -6.72 -31.87
C ALA A 51 5.48 -7.02 -33.37
N ALA A 52 4.53 -6.62 -34.22
CA ALA A 52 4.60 -6.77 -35.66
C ALA A 52 5.76 -5.95 -36.27
N LEU A 53 5.97 -4.72 -35.79
CA LEU A 53 7.06 -3.84 -36.23
C LEU A 53 8.43 -4.40 -35.83
N VAL A 54 8.59 -4.84 -34.58
CA VAL A 54 9.85 -5.43 -34.07
C VAL A 54 10.11 -6.81 -34.67
N ALA A 55 9.08 -7.54 -35.09
CA ALA A 55 9.24 -8.84 -35.74
C ALA A 55 9.93 -8.77 -37.11
N ALA A 56 9.86 -7.64 -37.82
CA ALA A 56 10.50 -7.47 -39.12
C ALA A 56 12.04 -7.56 -39.05
N PRO A 57 12.74 -6.76 -38.23
CA PRO A 57 14.19 -6.91 -38.04
C PRO A 57 14.55 -8.24 -37.37
N ALA A 58 13.73 -8.74 -36.44
CA ALA A 58 13.99 -10.03 -35.78
C ALA A 58 13.95 -11.22 -36.77
N ALA A 59 12.96 -11.26 -37.67
CA ALA A 59 12.85 -12.29 -38.68
C ALA A 59 13.95 -12.20 -39.75
N TRP A 60 14.41 -10.98 -40.06
CA TRP A 60 15.56 -10.78 -40.93
C TRP A 60 16.85 -11.29 -40.29
N LEU A 61 17.12 -10.92 -39.04
CA LEU A 61 18.28 -11.40 -38.27
C LEU A 61 18.29 -12.92 -38.11
N GLU A 62 17.14 -13.54 -37.82
CA GLU A 62 17.04 -15.00 -37.70
C GLU A 62 17.47 -15.70 -39.00
N ARG A 63 17.08 -15.16 -40.16
CA ARG A 63 17.44 -15.71 -41.47
C ARG A 63 18.91 -15.48 -41.83
N LEU A 64 19.56 -14.47 -41.27
CA LEU A 64 21.00 -14.25 -41.44
C LEU A 64 21.85 -15.20 -40.60
N ILE A 65 21.42 -15.49 -39.38
CA ILE A 65 22.20 -16.25 -38.40
C ILE A 65 22.00 -17.76 -38.56
N PHE A 66 20.80 -18.20 -38.94
CA PHE A 66 20.48 -19.63 -39.00
C PHE A 66 20.26 -20.12 -40.44
N ASP A 67 21.17 -20.96 -40.93
CA ASP A 67 21.10 -21.55 -42.28
C ASP A 67 19.81 -22.34 -42.54
N ARG A 68 19.26 -22.98 -41.51
CA ARG A 68 17.96 -23.68 -41.58
C ARG A 68 16.78 -22.73 -41.74
N ALA A 69 16.89 -21.48 -41.26
CA ALA A 69 15.86 -20.46 -41.39
C ALA A 69 15.91 -19.75 -42.75
N ARG A 70 17.06 -19.74 -43.43
CA ARG A 70 17.25 -19.14 -44.76
C ARG A 70 16.31 -19.71 -45.83
N ARG A 71 16.00 -21.02 -45.72
CA ARG A 71 15.07 -21.76 -46.61
C ARG A 71 13.58 -21.50 -46.33
N ARG A 72 13.23 -20.84 -45.23
CA ARG A 72 11.83 -20.48 -44.92
C ARG A 72 11.47 -19.16 -45.61
N SER A 73 10.23 -19.03 -46.07
CA SER A 73 9.71 -17.76 -46.59
C SER A 73 9.81 -16.67 -45.53
N LEU A 74 10.21 -15.45 -45.92
CA LEU A 74 10.30 -14.29 -45.02
C LEU A 74 9.00 -14.07 -44.24
N LEU A 75 7.85 -14.22 -44.93
CA LEU A 75 6.53 -14.06 -44.33
C LEU A 75 6.28 -15.03 -43.17
N ARG A 76 6.56 -16.34 -43.34
CA ARG A 76 6.41 -17.33 -42.24
C ARG A 76 7.36 -17.07 -41.07
N ALA A 77 8.59 -16.62 -41.34
CA ALA A 77 9.52 -16.23 -40.28
C ALA A 77 8.99 -15.03 -39.51
N TRP A 78 8.53 -14.00 -40.23
CA TRP A 78 7.92 -12.80 -39.66
C TRP A 78 6.67 -13.11 -38.83
N ILE A 79 5.71 -13.89 -39.34
CA ILE A 79 4.49 -14.25 -38.59
C ILE A 79 4.85 -14.95 -37.27
N ARG A 80 5.79 -15.89 -37.30
CA ARG A 80 6.21 -16.60 -36.08
C ARG A 80 6.89 -15.67 -35.08
N CYS A 81 7.78 -14.79 -35.54
CA CYS A 81 8.42 -13.79 -34.69
C CYS A 81 7.40 -12.81 -34.11
N ALA A 82 6.44 -12.35 -34.93
CA ALA A 82 5.37 -11.45 -34.51
C ALA A 82 4.49 -12.09 -33.44
N LEU A 83 4.12 -13.36 -33.61
CA LEU A 83 3.32 -14.08 -32.61
C LEU A 83 4.09 -14.27 -31.30
N ALA A 84 5.36 -14.68 -31.36
CA ALA A 84 6.20 -14.83 -30.18
C ALA A 84 6.38 -13.50 -29.43
N LEU A 85 6.65 -12.41 -30.16
CA LEU A 85 6.80 -11.07 -29.58
C LEU A 85 5.47 -10.52 -29.06
N ALA A 86 4.34 -10.80 -29.71
CA ALA A 86 3.03 -10.41 -29.22
C ALA A 86 2.73 -11.07 -27.86
N PHE A 87 3.03 -12.36 -27.73
CA PHE A 87 2.90 -13.07 -26.45
C PHE A 87 3.83 -12.48 -25.39
N ALA A 88 5.12 -12.32 -25.71
CA ALA A 88 6.11 -11.79 -24.78
C ALA A 88 5.77 -10.36 -24.32
N PHE A 89 5.47 -9.45 -25.24
CA PHE A 89 5.14 -8.06 -24.91
C PHE A 89 3.84 -7.94 -24.13
N SER A 90 2.83 -8.77 -24.42
CA SER A 90 1.59 -8.77 -23.64
C SER A 90 1.84 -9.21 -22.20
N ILE A 91 2.62 -10.28 -22.01
CA ILE A 91 3.02 -10.76 -20.68
C ILE A 91 3.80 -9.66 -19.95
N LEU A 92 4.79 -9.06 -20.60
CA LEU A 92 5.61 -8.00 -19.99
C LEU A 92 4.79 -6.76 -19.62
N ALA A 93 3.81 -6.38 -20.44
CA ALA A 93 2.94 -5.25 -20.16
C ALA A 93 1.97 -5.51 -18.99
N ALA A 94 1.49 -6.74 -18.84
CA ALA A 94 0.61 -7.12 -17.73
C ALA A 94 1.38 -7.47 -16.43
N ALA A 95 2.65 -7.87 -16.53
CA ALA A 95 3.44 -8.36 -15.40
C ALA A 95 3.53 -7.40 -14.21
N PRO A 96 3.72 -6.07 -14.36
CA PRO A 96 3.74 -5.15 -13.23
C PRO A 96 2.46 -5.19 -12.40
N LEU A 97 1.29 -5.30 -13.03
CA LEU A 97 0.01 -5.35 -12.33
C LEU A 97 -0.17 -6.67 -11.58
N TYR A 98 0.24 -7.78 -12.18
CA TYR A 98 0.27 -9.07 -11.47
C TYR A 98 1.26 -9.05 -10.30
N ALA A 99 2.43 -8.44 -10.46
CA ALA A 99 3.41 -8.30 -9.38
C ALA A 99 2.82 -7.50 -8.21
N LEU A 100 2.14 -6.37 -8.48
CA LEU A 100 1.44 -5.58 -7.46
C LEU A 100 0.33 -6.38 -6.76
N ALA A 101 -0.45 -7.17 -7.51
CA ALA A 101 -1.46 -8.05 -6.92
C ALA A 101 -0.84 -9.12 -6.01
N ILE A 102 0.26 -9.74 -6.46
CA ILE A 102 0.99 -10.77 -5.70
C ILE A 102 1.56 -10.18 -4.41
N VAL A 103 2.13 -8.97 -4.45
CA VAL A 103 2.65 -8.28 -3.26
C VAL A 103 1.56 -8.15 -2.20
N VAL A 104 0.35 -7.70 -2.57
CA VAL A 104 -0.76 -7.57 -1.60
C VAL A 104 -1.18 -8.92 -1.00
N GLY A 105 -1.12 -10.01 -1.77
CA GLY A 105 -1.51 -11.34 -1.30
C GLY A 105 -0.47 -12.02 -0.40
N LEU A 106 0.78 -12.05 -0.86
CA LEU A 106 1.87 -12.81 -0.25
C LEU A 106 2.67 -12.02 0.79
N ASP A 107 2.77 -10.70 0.61
CA ASP A 107 3.51 -9.82 1.50
C ASP A 107 2.68 -8.56 1.80
N PRO A 108 1.54 -8.69 2.49
CA PRO A 108 0.63 -7.58 2.77
C PRO A 108 1.27 -6.53 3.70
N LEU A 109 0.71 -5.32 3.71
CA LEU A 109 0.99 -4.38 4.80
C LEU A 109 0.36 -4.91 6.10
N LEU A 110 1.19 -5.06 7.13
CA LEU A 110 0.77 -5.55 8.44
C LEU A 110 0.79 -4.41 9.46
N ALA A 111 -0.25 -4.37 10.30
CA ALA A 111 -0.29 -3.52 11.48
C ALA A 111 -0.19 -4.38 12.75
N PRO A 112 0.69 -4.03 13.71
CA PRO A 112 0.83 -4.79 14.94
C PRO A 112 -0.31 -4.48 15.90
N GLN A 113 -0.74 -5.49 16.65
CA GLN A 113 -1.38 -5.29 17.93
C GLN A 113 -0.51 -5.96 19.00
N ALA A 114 -0.09 -5.19 20.00
CA ALA A 114 0.85 -5.65 21.01
C ALA A 114 0.28 -5.46 22.42
N VAL A 115 0.43 -6.47 23.26
CA VAL A 115 0.15 -6.33 24.70
C VAL A 115 1.46 -5.98 25.38
N LEU A 116 1.53 -4.79 25.95
CA LEU A 116 2.65 -4.28 26.73
C LEU A 116 2.27 -4.33 28.21
N SER A 117 3.19 -4.71 29.09
CA SER A 117 2.94 -4.65 30.53
C SER A 117 4.23 -4.53 31.35
N ASN A 118 4.18 -3.75 32.42
CA ASN A 118 5.21 -3.69 33.47
C ASN A 118 4.85 -4.51 34.72
N GLY A 119 3.75 -5.27 34.69
CA GLY A 119 3.23 -6.06 35.82
C GLY A 119 2.23 -5.31 36.71
N LYS A 120 2.15 -3.97 36.61
CA LYS A 120 1.11 -3.16 37.26
C LYS A 120 0.08 -2.69 36.24
N LYS A 121 0.55 -2.11 35.14
CA LYS A 121 -0.25 -1.63 34.02
C LYS A 121 -0.16 -2.60 32.83
N THR A 122 -1.23 -2.61 32.05
CA THR A 122 -1.33 -3.32 30.78
C THR A 122 -1.81 -2.33 29.72
N VAL A 123 -1.02 -2.21 28.65
CA VAL A 123 -1.35 -1.42 27.46
C VAL A 123 -1.58 -2.36 26.30
N LEU A 124 -2.78 -2.37 25.75
CA LEU A 124 -3.06 -3.00 24.47
C LEU A 124 -2.84 -1.95 23.39
N PHE A 125 -1.73 -2.03 22.67
CA PHE A 125 -1.44 -1.15 21.54
C PHE A 125 -2.03 -1.74 20.27
N GLN A 126 -2.88 -0.98 19.60
CA GLN A 126 -3.46 -1.28 18.30
C GLN A 126 -2.85 -0.34 17.26
N GLY A 127 -2.02 -0.90 16.38
CA GLY A 127 -1.47 -0.20 15.23
C GLY A 127 -2.53 0.11 14.20
N ALA A 128 -2.67 1.38 13.84
CA ALA A 128 -3.59 1.85 12.83
C ALA A 128 -2.84 2.28 11.55
N VAL A 129 -3.58 2.29 10.45
CA VAL A 129 -3.24 3.00 9.21
C VAL A 129 -4.45 3.84 8.84
N HIS A 130 -4.27 4.98 8.17
CA HIS A 130 -5.39 5.85 7.83
C HIS A 130 -6.32 5.29 6.75
N VAL A 131 -5.77 4.45 5.86
CA VAL A 131 -6.51 3.78 4.79
C VAL A 131 -6.15 2.30 4.81
N GLY A 132 -7.17 1.46 4.91
CA GLY A 132 -7.02 0.02 5.13
C GLY A 132 -8.23 -0.77 4.64
N SER A 133 -8.13 -2.09 4.65
CA SER A 133 -9.20 -2.98 4.21
C SER A 133 -10.40 -2.96 5.17
N GLU A 134 -11.59 -3.22 4.65
CA GLU A 134 -12.81 -3.28 5.47
C GLU A 134 -12.71 -4.33 6.60
N PRO A 135 -12.23 -5.57 6.36
CA PRO A 135 -12.05 -6.56 7.44
C PRO A 135 -11.09 -6.08 8.53
N PHE A 136 -10.07 -5.28 8.17
CA PHE A 136 -9.13 -4.71 9.14
C PHE A 136 -9.85 -3.75 10.10
N TYR A 137 -10.68 -2.83 9.60
CA TYR A 137 -11.42 -1.90 10.46
C TYR A 137 -12.51 -2.60 11.27
N LYS A 138 -13.20 -3.59 10.70
CA LYS A 138 -14.16 -4.42 11.45
C LYS A 138 -13.49 -5.11 12.64
N ALA A 139 -12.35 -5.77 12.41
CA ALA A 139 -11.59 -6.41 13.47
C ALA A 139 -11.11 -5.41 14.53
N MET A 140 -10.65 -4.23 14.11
CA MET A 140 -10.17 -3.20 15.02
C MET A 140 -11.29 -2.60 15.88
N ILE A 141 -12.47 -2.34 15.31
CA ILE A 141 -13.63 -1.86 16.09
C ILE A 141 -14.11 -2.96 17.05
N TYR A 142 -14.18 -4.21 16.60
CA TYR A 142 -14.51 -5.34 17.47
C TYR A 142 -13.54 -5.45 18.65
N ASP A 143 -12.23 -5.39 18.41
CA ASP A 143 -11.21 -5.44 19.46
C ASP A 143 -11.33 -4.25 20.43
N LEU A 144 -11.69 -3.07 19.93
CA LEU A 144 -11.90 -1.86 20.74
C LEU A 144 -13.14 -1.99 21.63
N GLU A 145 -14.27 -2.44 21.07
CA GLU A 145 -15.50 -2.70 21.84
C GLU A 145 -15.29 -3.78 22.90
N HIS A 146 -14.54 -4.83 22.56
CA HIS A 146 -14.17 -5.87 23.51
C HIS A 146 -13.26 -5.33 24.62
N ALA A 147 -12.26 -4.51 24.29
CA ALA A 147 -11.41 -3.86 25.28
C ALA A 147 -12.21 -2.95 26.21
N LEU A 148 -13.17 -2.19 25.67
CA LEU A 148 -14.13 -1.45 26.48
C LEU A 148 -14.86 -2.40 27.44
N SER A 149 -15.45 -3.50 26.96
CA SER A 149 -16.15 -4.45 27.84
C SER A 149 -15.26 -5.04 28.95
N ASP A 150 -13.95 -5.13 28.71
CA ASP A 150 -12.95 -5.60 29.68
C ASP A 150 -12.42 -4.51 30.64
N GLY A 151 -13.02 -3.33 30.61
CA GLY A 151 -12.68 -2.20 31.50
C GLY A 151 -11.46 -1.39 31.05
N TYR A 152 -11.04 -1.49 29.79
CA TYR A 152 -9.99 -0.61 29.27
C TYR A 152 -10.52 0.82 29.04
N VAL A 153 -9.63 1.79 29.23
CA VAL A 153 -9.83 3.16 28.72
C VAL A 153 -9.10 3.30 27.40
N ILE A 154 -9.78 3.86 26.40
CA ILE A 154 -9.29 3.94 25.03
C ILE A 154 -8.59 5.28 24.79
N TYR A 155 -7.36 5.23 24.32
CA TYR A 155 -6.51 6.36 23.99
C TYR A 155 -6.43 6.47 22.47
N TYR A 156 -6.95 7.57 21.94
CA TYR A 156 -7.00 7.83 20.51
C TYR A 156 -5.87 8.75 20.07
N GLU A 157 -5.26 8.39 18.94
CA GLU A 157 -4.46 9.30 18.13
C GLU A 157 -5.34 10.34 17.45
N GLY A 158 -4.84 11.58 17.40
CA GLY A 158 -5.54 12.70 16.79
C GLY A 158 -5.01 13.99 17.37
N VAL A 159 -4.07 14.62 16.65
CA VAL A 159 -3.51 15.91 17.03
C VAL A 159 -4.65 16.91 17.23
N ARG A 160 -4.77 17.42 18.46
CA ARG A 160 -5.88 18.29 18.84
C ARG A 160 -5.65 19.71 18.32
N PRO A 161 -6.70 20.36 17.77
CA PRO A 161 -6.56 21.72 17.27
C PRO A 161 -6.26 22.69 18.41
N ASP A 162 -5.45 23.70 18.10
CA ASP A 162 -5.11 24.84 18.94
C ASP A 162 -4.84 26.02 18.01
N PRO A 163 -5.61 27.12 18.07
CA PRO A 163 -5.48 28.24 17.14
C PRO A 163 -4.05 28.79 17.02
N ALA A 164 -3.24 28.70 18.07
CA ALA A 164 -1.85 29.18 18.07
C ALA A 164 -0.88 28.25 17.30
N GLY A 165 -1.27 27.00 17.02
CA GLY A 165 -0.47 26.01 16.31
C GLY A 165 -1.05 25.54 14.97
N ASP A 166 -2.32 25.80 14.69
CA ASP A 166 -3.03 25.22 13.54
C ASP A 166 -2.42 25.61 12.18
N ALA A 167 -1.95 26.85 12.03
CA ALA A 167 -1.29 27.28 10.79
C ALA A 167 0.03 26.54 10.56
N PHE A 168 0.83 26.34 11.62
CA PHE A 168 2.05 25.55 11.54
C PHE A 168 1.75 24.10 11.16
N PHE A 169 0.78 23.48 11.83
CA PHE A 169 0.41 22.10 11.56
C PHE A 169 -0.03 21.94 10.11
N ARG A 170 -0.92 22.81 9.61
CA ARG A 170 -1.36 22.77 8.21
C ARG A 170 -0.19 22.90 7.24
N ASP A 171 0.67 23.90 7.42
CA ASP A 171 1.63 24.29 6.39
C ASP A 171 2.94 23.49 6.42
N VAL A 172 3.30 22.93 7.58
CA VAL A 172 4.56 22.20 7.80
C VAL A 172 4.32 20.70 7.98
N VAL A 173 3.27 20.30 8.70
CA VAL A 173 3.03 18.88 9.01
C VAL A 173 2.08 18.22 8.01
N ALA A 174 0.95 18.88 7.70
CA ALA A 174 -0.08 18.33 6.81
C ALA A 174 0.15 18.65 5.32
N GLY A 175 1.16 19.44 4.98
CA GLY A 175 1.48 19.77 3.59
C GLY A 175 0.41 20.60 2.87
N GLY A 176 -0.29 21.48 3.60
CA GLY A 176 -1.16 22.53 3.05
C GLY A 176 -2.61 22.13 2.71
N GLY A 177 -3.08 20.95 3.12
CA GLY A 177 -4.42 20.45 2.79
C GLY A 177 -5.13 19.74 3.96
N SER A 178 -6.33 19.23 3.68
CA SER A 178 -7.09 18.38 4.59
C SER A 178 -6.65 16.93 4.42
N LEU A 179 -5.86 16.43 5.37
CA LEU A 179 -5.39 15.04 5.37
C LEU A 179 -6.56 14.04 5.26
N ASN A 180 -7.68 14.33 5.92
CA ASN A 180 -8.86 13.46 5.90
C ASN A 180 -9.48 13.35 4.51
N ASP A 181 -9.55 14.46 3.77
CA ASP A 181 -10.10 14.46 2.41
C ASP A 181 -9.18 13.72 1.44
N GLU A 182 -7.86 13.90 1.60
CA GLU A 182 -6.85 13.15 0.84
C GLU A 182 -6.96 11.63 1.11
N TYR A 183 -7.05 11.21 2.37
CA TYR A 183 -7.23 9.80 2.72
C TYR A 183 -8.55 9.22 2.24
N LYS A 184 -9.63 10.00 2.25
CA LYS A 184 -10.95 9.57 1.76
C LYS A 184 -10.99 9.43 0.23
N ALA A 185 -10.35 10.35 -0.49
CA ALA A 185 -10.20 10.23 -1.94
C ALA A 185 -9.36 9.00 -2.31
N MET A 186 -8.26 8.76 -1.57
CA MET A 186 -7.42 7.59 -1.75
C MET A 186 -8.16 6.29 -1.45
N SER A 187 -8.90 6.19 -0.34
CA SER A 187 -9.64 4.96 0.01
C SER A 187 -10.61 4.53 -1.10
N LYS A 188 -11.31 5.49 -1.72
CA LYS A 188 -12.22 5.24 -2.85
C LYS A 188 -11.50 4.60 -4.05
N VAL A 189 -10.38 5.19 -4.48
CA VAL A 189 -9.62 4.67 -5.64
C VAL A 189 -9.00 3.31 -5.36
N CYS A 190 -8.56 3.09 -4.13
CA CYS A 190 -7.87 1.85 -3.76
C CYS A 190 -8.86 0.71 -3.44
N GLY A 191 -10.17 0.97 -3.46
CA GLY A 191 -11.19 0.02 -3.00
C GLY A 191 -10.99 -0.39 -1.54
N LEU A 192 -10.61 0.59 -0.71
CA LEU A 192 -10.31 0.46 0.70
C LEU A 192 -11.26 1.36 1.52
N THR A 193 -11.11 1.34 2.84
CA THR A 193 -11.87 2.21 3.75
C THR A 193 -10.96 3.23 4.42
N PHE A 194 -11.49 4.43 4.65
CA PHE A 194 -10.87 5.46 5.46
C PHE A 194 -11.22 5.24 6.94
N GLN A 195 -10.24 5.36 7.84
CA GLN A 195 -10.46 5.10 9.27
C GLN A 195 -11.64 5.89 9.85
N GLY A 196 -11.80 7.16 9.42
CA GLY A 196 -12.79 8.05 9.98
C GLY A 196 -14.22 7.59 9.76
N ASP A 197 -14.48 6.77 8.73
CA ASP A 197 -15.82 6.24 8.47
C ASP A 197 -16.23 5.21 9.53
N TYR A 198 -15.29 4.45 10.07
CA TYR A 198 -15.54 3.46 11.13
C TYR A 198 -15.52 4.08 12.53
N PHE A 199 -14.57 4.98 12.83
CA PHE A 199 -14.52 5.62 14.15
C PHE A 199 -15.72 6.53 14.43
N GLN A 200 -16.41 7.02 13.38
CA GLN A 200 -17.66 7.75 13.55
C GLN A 200 -18.77 6.91 14.21
N LEU A 201 -18.74 5.58 14.06
CA LEU A 201 -19.70 4.68 14.70
C LEU A 201 -19.56 4.68 16.22
N LEU A 202 -18.40 5.06 16.76
CA LEU A 202 -18.14 5.16 18.20
C LEU A 202 -18.61 6.49 18.80
N LYS A 203 -19.04 7.48 17.99
CA LYS A 203 -19.45 8.80 18.49
C LYS A 203 -20.54 8.74 19.58
N PRO A 204 -21.62 7.94 19.44
CA PRO A 204 -22.63 7.84 20.49
C PRO A 204 -22.03 7.36 21.82
N GLN A 205 -21.19 6.32 21.76
CA GLN A 205 -20.53 5.76 22.95
C GLN A 205 -19.55 6.75 23.59
N ILE A 206 -18.80 7.52 22.78
CA ILE A 206 -17.92 8.59 23.27
C ILE A 206 -18.72 9.66 24.03
N LEU A 207 -19.92 10.00 23.56
CA LEU A 207 -20.79 10.96 24.23
C LEU A 207 -21.40 10.40 25.53
N GLU A 208 -21.74 9.12 25.55
CA GLU A 208 -22.30 8.45 26.73
C GLU A 208 -21.26 8.16 27.82
N HIS A 209 -20.02 7.86 27.43
CA HIS A 209 -18.94 7.44 28.33
C HIS A 209 -17.61 8.17 28.04
N PRO A 210 -17.58 9.52 28.13
CA PRO A 210 -16.40 10.30 27.75
C PRO A 210 -15.15 9.99 28.60
N ASP A 211 -15.32 9.48 29.82
CA ASP A 211 -14.24 9.04 30.70
C ASP A 211 -13.50 7.79 30.19
N ARG A 212 -14.14 7.00 29.33
CA ARG A 212 -13.60 5.78 28.73
C ARG A 212 -12.96 6.02 27.36
N HIS A 213 -13.10 7.23 26.81
CA HIS A 213 -12.61 7.61 25.49
C HIS A 213 -11.76 8.89 25.56
N VAL A 214 -10.44 8.72 25.53
CA VAL A 214 -9.48 9.79 25.76
C VAL A 214 -8.77 10.16 24.46
N ALA A 215 -8.92 11.42 24.01
CA ALA A 215 -8.04 12.00 23.01
C ALA A 215 -6.64 12.18 23.62
N ALA A 216 -5.75 11.21 23.38
CA ALA A 216 -4.52 11.05 24.14
C ALA A 216 -3.36 11.89 23.60
N ASP A 217 -3.47 12.32 22.35
CA ASP A 217 -2.41 12.95 21.57
C ASP A 217 -2.02 14.36 22.03
N VAL A 218 -1.07 14.97 21.33
CA VAL A 218 -0.63 16.35 21.55
C VAL A 218 -1.54 17.36 20.83
N THR A 219 -1.39 18.65 21.14
CA THR A 219 -2.03 19.73 20.36
C THR A 219 -1.15 20.19 19.20
N THR A 220 -1.73 20.88 18.23
CA THR A 220 -0.99 21.55 17.15
C THR A 220 0.01 22.57 17.69
N LEU A 221 -0.33 23.27 18.79
CA LEU A 221 0.59 24.18 19.49
C LEU A 221 1.79 23.46 20.09
N GLN A 222 1.58 22.31 20.74
CA GLN A 222 2.67 21.51 21.31
C GLN A 222 3.65 21.03 20.22
N LEU A 223 3.14 20.64 19.05
CA LEU A 223 4.00 20.30 17.90
C LEU A 223 4.81 21.49 17.40
N LYS A 224 4.17 22.66 17.29
CA LYS A 224 4.85 23.91 16.90
C LYS A 224 6.00 24.24 17.87
N GLN A 225 5.72 24.17 19.17
CA GLN A 225 6.72 24.46 20.21
C GLN A 225 7.89 23.47 20.18
N GLU A 226 7.62 22.18 19.97
CA GLU A 226 8.68 21.19 19.84
C GLU A 226 9.52 21.42 18.58
N TYR A 227 8.89 21.73 17.45
CA TYR A 227 9.61 22.11 16.24
C TYR A 227 10.50 23.34 16.47
N GLU A 228 9.97 24.41 17.08
CA GLU A 228 10.73 25.63 17.36
C GLU A 228 11.90 25.36 18.29
N ARG A 229 11.71 24.53 19.32
CA ARG A 229 12.78 24.11 20.23
C ARG A 229 13.89 23.36 19.49
N LEU A 230 13.53 22.41 18.62
CA LEU A 230 14.50 21.66 17.81
C LEU A 230 15.20 22.54 16.78
N ALA A 231 14.46 23.41 16.10
CA ALA A 231 15.00 24.35 15.12
C ALA A 231 15.99 25.36 15.75
N ALA A 232 15.72 25.81 16.98
CA ALA A 232 16.63 26.66 17.73
C ALA A 232 17.91 25.93 18.16
N ALA A 233 17.80 24.65 18.52
CA ALA A 233 18.94 23.83 18.93
C ALA A 233 19.79 23.34 17.74
N ASP A 234 19.15 23.08 16.59
CA ASP A 234 19.79 22.59 15.37
C ASP A 234 19.25 23.33 14.13
N PRO A 235 19.94 24.39 13.68
CA PRO A 235 19.57 25.12 12.46
C PRO A 235 19.61 24.24 11.19
N ALA A 236 20.41 23.16 11.17
CA ALA A 236 20.45 22.25 10.02
C ALA A 236 19.17 21.41 9.92
N PHE A 237 18.59 21.02 11.06
CA PHE A 237 17.26 20.40 11.10
C PHE A 237 16.20 21.33 10.49
N ALA A 238 16.16 22.60 10.91
CA ALA A 238 15.22 23.58 10.38
C ALA A 238 15.34 23.72 8.85
N LYS A 239 16.56 23.78 8.32
CA LYS A 239 16.82 23.85 6.88
C LYS A 239 16.34 22.60 6.13
N LYS A 240 16.54 21.41 6.70
CA LYS A 240 16.05 20.15 6.12
C LYS A 240 14.52 20.11 6.09
N VAL A 241 13.85 20.54 7.16
CA VAL A 241 12.38 20.61 7.21
C VAL A 241 11.87 21.57 6.14
N GLN A 242 12.44 22.76 6.03
CA GLN A 242 12.06 23.72 4.99
C GLN A 242 12.23 23.14 3.58
N ALA A 243 13.36 22.47 3.30
CA ALA A 243 13.59 21.83 2.02
C ALA A 243 12.54 20.75 1.71
N SER A 244 12.20 19.92 2.70
CA SER A 244 11.17 18.86 2.56
C SER A 244 9.77 19.42 2.35
N VAL A 245 9.43 20.54 3.01
CA VAL A 245 8.14 21.23 2.80
C VAL A 245 8.06 21.81 1.39
N GLU A 246 9.13 22.43 0.90
CA GLU A 246 9.18 22.97 -0.47
C GLU A 246 9.14 21.86 -1.53
N GLU A 247 9.81 20.74 -1.31
CA GLU A 247 9.71 19.54 -2.15
C GLU A 247 8.28 19.03 -2.20
N THR A 248 7.63 18.84 -1.04
CA THR A 248 6.22 18.41 -0.96
C THR A 248 5.29 19.36 -1.71
N ARG A 249 5.52 20.67 -1.62
CA ARG A 249 4.72 21.67 -2.36
C ARG A 249 4.93 21.59 -3.87
N ARG A 250 6.15 21.30 -4.32
CA ARG A 250 6.46 21.08 -5.75
C ARG A 250 5.81 19.79 -6.25
N ASP A 251 5.97 18.69 -5.51
CA ASP A 251 5.35 17.41 -5.86
C ASP A 251 3.83 17.51 -5.97
N LYS A 252 3.16 18.24 -5.05
CA LYS A 252 1.71 18.49 -5.15
C LYS A 252 1.33 19.30 -6.40
N LYS A 253 2.17 20.25 -6.84
CA LYS A 253 1.95 21.01 -8.08
C LYS A 253 2.20 20.15 -9.33
N ASP A 254 3.19 19.27 -9.27
CA ASP A 254 3.64 18.43 -10.39
C ASP A 254 2.93 17.06 -10.42
N ALA A 255 1.95 16.83 -9.52
CA ALA A 255 1.18 15.59 -9.38
C ALA A 255 0.28 15.24 -10.59
N GLY A 256 0.50 15.83 -11.76
CA GLY A 256 -0.33 15.67 -12.96
C GLY A 256 -0.57 14.20 -13.34
N ALA A 257 0.44 13.34 -13.25
CA ALA A 257 0.30 11.91 -13.53
C ALA A 257 -0.58 11.19 -12.49
N MET A 258 -0.43 11.51 -11.21
CA MET A 258 -1.29 10.97 -10.15
C MET A 258 -2.72 11.48 -10.30
N THR A 259 -2.92 12.76 -10.57
CA THR A 259 -4.24 13.36 -10.82
C THR A 259 -4.93 12.70 -12.02
N GLN A 260 -4.20 12.47 -13.12
CA GLN A 260 -4.71 11.73 -14.28
C GLN A 260 -5.08 10.29 -13.93
N PHE A 261 -4.26 9.61 -13.11
CA PHE A 261 -4.58 8.27 -12.62
C PHE A 261 -5.84 8.28 -11.75
N PHE A 262 -5.98 9.22 -10.81
CA PHE A 262 -7.17 9.36 -9.98
C PHE A 262 -8.43 9.62 -10.81
N ALA A 263 -8.35 10.49 -11.83
CA ALA A 263 -9.45 10.75 -12.75
C ALA A 263 -9.83 9.49 -13.56
N TRP A 264 -8.86 8.82 -14.18
CA TRP A 264 -9.08 7.56 -14.89
C TRP A 264 -9.71 6.47 -14.00
N ALA A 265 -9.26 6.39 -12.75
CA ALA A 265 -9.76 5.42 -11.77
C ALA A 265 -11.18 5.73 -11.29
N GLN A 266 -11.56 7.00 -11.14
CA GLN A 266 -12.87 7.40 -10.61
C GLN A 266 -13.97 7.44 -11.68
N ASP A 267 -13.64 7.85 -12.90
CA ASP A 267 -14.59 8.01 -14.00
C ASP A 267 -14.69 6.76 -14.90
N GLY A 268 -13.90 5.72 -14.60
CA GLY A 268 -13.84 4.47 -15.35
C GLY A 268 -14.96 3.48 -15.03
N ASP A 269 -15.15 2.52 -15.94
CA ASP A 269 -16.04 1.38 -15.73
C ASP A 269 -15.57 0.48 -14.56
N PRO A 270 -16.36 -0.53 -14.12
CA PRO A 270 -15.97 -1.40 -13.01
C PRO A 270 -14.62 -2.13 -13.21
N ARG A 271 -14.17 -2.34 -14.45
CA ARG A 271 -12.88 -2.99 -14.74
C ARG A 271 -11.72 -2.03 -14.50
N HIS A 272 -11.85 -0.77 -14.90
CA HIS A 272 -10.88 0.28 -14.61
C HIS A 272 -10.72 0.46 -13.09
N GLN A 273 -11.84 0.52 -12.36
CA GLN A 273 -11.84 0.64 -10.90
C GLN A 273 -11.15 -0.55 -10.21
N SER A 274 -11.38 -1.77 -10.72
CA SER A 274 -10.71 -2.98 -10.20
C SER A 274 -9.19 -2.93 -10.40
N LEU A 275 -8.73 -2.57 -11.60
CA LEU A 275 -7.29 -2.44 -11.91
C LEU A 275 -6.64 -1.29 -11.16
N ALA A 276 -7.32 -0.14 -11.05
CA ALA A 276 -6.87 0.99 -10.23
C ALA A 276 -6.72 0.58 -8.76
N GLY A 277 -7.68 -0.17 -8.23
CA GLY A 277 -7.63 -0.72 -6.88
C GLY A 277 -6.43 -1.63 -6.65
N VAL A 278 -6.16 -2.57 -7.57
CA VAL A 278 -4.98 -3.46 -7.50
C VAL A 278 -3.69 -2.65 -7.53
N THR A 279 -3.59 -1.70 -8.47
CA THR A 279 -2.42 -0.85 -8.63
C THR A 279 -2.16 -0.03 -7.37
N CYS A 280 -3.20 0.65 -6.87
CA CYS A 280 -3.10 1.47 -5.68
C CYS A 280 -2.68 0.64 -4.46
N ARG A 281 -3.37 -0.46 -4.16
CA ARG A 281 -3.06 -1.28 -2.97
C ARG A 281 -1.64 -1.83 -3.01
N GLY A 282 -1.20 -2.31 -4.17
CA GLY A 282 0.18 -2.79 -4.34
C GLY A 282 1.20 -1.67 -4.16
N ALA A 283 0.99 -0.52 -4.82
CA ALA A 283 1.88 0.62 -4.71
C ALA A 283 1.95 1.15 -3.27
N MET A 284 0.80 1.32 -2.61
CA MET A 284 0.74 1.72 -1.20
C MET A 284 1.44 0.71 -0.28
N THR A 285 1.28 -0.59 -0.53
CA THR A 285 1.94 -1.63 0.27
C THR A 285 3.45 -1.50 0.17
N LEU A 286 3.99 -1.32 -1.04
CA LEU A 286 5.43 -1.11 -1.26
C LEU A 286 5.92 0.20 -0.65
N LEU A 287 5.20 1.31 -0.88
CA LEU A 287 5.58 2.63 -0.39
C LEU A 287 5.57 2.72 1.14
N LEU A 288 4.52 2.21 1.79
CA LEU A 288 4.43 2.26 3.25
C LEU A 288 5.43 1.32 3.93
N LYS A 289 5.77 0.19 3.30
CA LYS A 289 6.87 -0.67 3.77
C LYS A 289 8.22 0.02 3.66
N ALA A 290 8.51 0.62 2.52
CA ALA A 290 9.75 1.37 2.30
C ALA A 290 9.87 2.58 3.24
N LYS A 291 8.75 3.27 3.52
CA LYS A 291 8.71 4.40 4.49
C LYS A 291 9.12 3.92 5.90
N GLY A 292 8.67 2.74 6.32
CA GLY A 292 9.04 2.16 7.62
C GLY A 292 10.54 1.89 7.81
N GLU A 293 11.34 1.91 6.73
CA GLU A 293 12.79 1.65 6.78
C GLU A 293 13.64 2.91 6.98
N LYS A 294 13.13 4.10 6.62
CA LYS A 294 13.91 5.35 6.64
C LYS A 294 13.20 6.43 7.46
N PRO A 295 13.88 7.02 8.47
CA PRO A 295 13.30 8.11 9.24
C PRO A 295 12.98 9.31 8.34
N ALA A 296 11.77 9.87 8.46
CA ALA A 296 11.43 11.12 7.80
C ALA A 296 12.02 12.31 8.56
N VAL A 297 12.21 13.43 7.86
CA VAL A 297 12.82 14.64 8.44
C VAL A 297 12.03 15.15 9.65
N LEU A 298 10.71 15.02 9.64
CA LEU A 298 9.83 15.48 10.72
C LEU A 298 9.64 14.47 11.86
N ASP A 299 10.18 13.25 11.78
CA ASP A 299 9.99 12.21 12.80
C ASP A 299 10.30 12.67 14.24
N PRO A 300 11.33 13.50 14.51
CA PRO A 300 11.57 14.03 15.85
C PRO A 300 10.36 14.78 16.47
N VAL A 301 9.52 15.38 15.61
CA VAL A 301 8.33 16.16 16.00
C VAL A 301 7.07 15.29 15.93
N ILE A 302 6.85 14.55 14.84
CA ILE A 302 5.57 13.85 14.58
C ILE A 302 5.54 12.41 15.13
N LEU A 303 6.69 11.80 15.41
CA LEU A 303 6.79 10.47 16.00
C LEU A 303 7.40 10.56 17.39
N ASP A 304 8.65 10.99 17.53
CA ASP A 304 9.41 10.87 18.78
C ASP A 304 8.79 11.70 19.91
N PHE A 305 8.45 12.97 19.65
CA PHE A 305 7.80 13.80 20.64
C PHE A 305 6.42 13.26 21.05
N ARG A 306 5.62 12.81 20.08
CA ARG A 306 4.30 12.22 20.35
C ARG A 306 4.42 10.92 21.15
N ASN A 307 5.42 10.08 20.87
CA ASN A 307 5.72 8.89 21.67
C ASN A 307 6.08 9.24 23.12
N ARG A 308 6.92 10.27 23.34
CA ARG A 308 7.27 10.75 24.68
C ARG A 308 6.05 11.22 25.46
N GLN A 309 5.20 12.04 24.82
CA GLN A 309 3.99 12.56 25.46
C GLN A 309 2.98 11.45 25.77
N LEU A 310 2.80 10.50 24.87
CA LEU A 310 1.92 9.35 25.09
C LEU A 310 2.44 8.45 26.22
N ALA A 311 3.74 8.14 26.26
CA ALA A 311 4.34 7.36 27.34
C ALA A 311 4.16 8.05 28.70
N ALA A 312 4.47 9.34 28.79
CA ALA A 312 4.29 10.12 30.02
C ALA A 312 2.82 10.10 30.49
N ARG A 313 1.87 10.18 29.55
CA ARG A 313 0.44 10.11 29.85
C ARG A 313 0.03 8.73 30.37
N ILE A 314 0.55 7.65 29.78
CA ILE A 314 0.29 6.27 30.23
C ILE A 314 0.82 6.03 31.65
N GLU A 315 2.03 6.52 31.95
CA GLU A 315 2.62 6.39 33.28
C GLU A 315 1.83 7.16 34.35
N ALA A 316 1.39 8.38 34.01
CA ALA A 316 0.60 9.21 34.90
C ALA A 316 -0.87 8.78 35.01
N ALA A 317 -1.34 7.88 34.14
CA ALA A 317 -2.73 7.47 34.09
C ALA A 317 -3.11 6.69 35.36
N PRO A 318 -4.26 7.00 36.00
CA PRO A 318 -4.74 6.22 37.13
C PRO A 318 -5.20 4.81 36.72
N GLN A 319 -5.51 4.59 35.45
CA GLN A 319 -6.01 3.31 34.95
C GLN A 319 -4.89 2.28 34.75
N ASP A 320 -5.15 1.04 35.12
CA ASP A 320 -4.20 -0.07 34.92
C ASP A 320 -4.38 -0.79 33.59
N ARG A 321 -5.47 -0.51 32.87
CA ARG A 321 -5.79 -1.08 31.55
C ARG A 321 -6.06 0.03 30.55
N ILE A 322 -5.18 0.17 29.56
CA ILE A 322 -5.24 1.23 28.55
C ILE A 322 -5.18 0.60 27.17
N TYR A 323 -6.11 0.93 26.30
CA TYR A 323 -6.08 0.52 24.89
C TYR A 323 -5.61 1.71 24.08
N VAL A 324 -4.51 1.58 23.34
CA VAL A 324 -3.93 2.68 22.56
C VAL A 324 -4.22 2.41 21.09
N ASN A 325 -5.01 3.26 20.45
CA ASN A 325 -5.25 3.22 19.01
C ASN A 325 -4.45 4.32 18.31
N TYR A 326 -3.27 3.96 17.81
CA TYR A 326 -2.28 4.86 17.20
C TYR A 326 -1.67 4.26 15.95
N GLY A 327 -1.12 5.10 15.07
CA GLY A 327 -0.40 4.69 13.88
C GLY A 327 0.67 3.64 14.19
N ALA A 328 0.76 2.62 13.35
CA ALA A 328 1.63 1.46 13.59
C ALA A 328 3.11 1.83 13.88
N GLU A 329 3.60 2.94 13.31
CA GLU A 329 4.95 3.47 13.48
C GLU A 329 5.25 3.87 14.94
N HIS A 330 4.23 4.17 15.75
CA HIS A 330 4.41 4.60 17.15
C HIS A 330 4.83 3.47 18.09
N LEU A 331 4.55 2.19 17.80
CA LEU A 331 4.76 1.08 18.75
C LEU A 331 6.20 1.00 19.29
N LYS A 332 7.19 1.05 18.38
CA LYS A 332 8.59 0.88 18.75
C LYS A 332 9.09 2.05 19.61
N GLY A 333 8.78 3.28 19.21
CA GLY A 333 9.16 4.48 19.94
C GLY A 333 8.45 4.59 21.28
N LEU A 334 7.14 4.30 21.32
CA LEU A 334 6.37 4.26 22.56
C LEU A 334 6.95 3.26 23.56
N LEU A 335 7.25 2.02 23.15
CA LEU A 335 7.85 1.03 24.03
C LEU A 335 9.22 1.47 24.55
N ALA A 336 10.02 2.17 23.73
CA ALA A 336 11.29 2.70 24.17
C ALA A 336 11.11 3.78 25.24
N GLU A 337 10.17 4.69 25.07
CA GLU A 337 9.87 5.74 26.07
C GLU A 337 9.27 5.17 27.36
N LEU A 338 8.36 4.19 27.27
CA LEU A 338 7.83 3.48 28.43
C LEU A 338 8.95 2.80 29.23
N ARG A 339 9.91 2.15 28.55
CA ARG A 339 11.06 1.51 29.22
C ARG A 339 12.04 2.48 29.87
N LYS A 340 12.14 3.71 29.35
CA LYS A 340 12.93 4.76 30.01
C LYS A 340 12.29 5.18 31.33
N ALA A 341 10.96 5.23 31.39
CA ALA A 341 10.22 5.55 32.60
C ALA A 341 10.19 4.38 33.60
N ASP A 342 9.95 3.16 33.12
CA ASP A 342 9.97 1.93 33.92
C ASP A 342 10.58 0.75 33.12
N PRO A 343 11.77 0.25 33.50
CA PRO A 343 12.44 -0.82 32.76
C PRO A 343 11.69 -2.16 32.79
N HIS A 344 10.64 -2.31 33.61
CA HIS A 344 9.85 -3.55 33.67
C HIS A 344 8.88 -3.71 32.49
N TRP A 345 8.66 -2.68 31.66
CA TRP A 345 7.82 -2.79 30.47
C TRP A 345 8.33 -3.85 29.49
N LYS A 346 7.48 -4.85 29.26
CA LYS A 346 7.73 -5.98 28.35
C LYS A 346 6.59 -6.12 27.35
N VAL A 347 6.95 -6.53 26.14
CA VAL A 347 6.00 -7.07 25.18
C VAL A 347 5.61 -8.46 25.66
N ARG A 348 4.32 -8.67 25.92
CA ARG A 348 3.75 -9.95 26.35
C ARG A 348 3.32 -10.79 25.15
N SER A 349 2.72 -10.14 24.16
CA SER A 349 2.34 -10.77 22.90
C SER A 349 2.29 -9.74 21.78
N VAL A 350 2.42 -10.21 20.55
CA VAL A 350 2.18 -9.43 19.33
C VAL A 350 1.34 -10.29 18.39
N LYS A 351 0.25 -9.74 17.89
CA LYS A 351 -0.49 -10.26 16.75
C LYS A 351 -0.39 -9.28 15.58
N TRP A 352 -0.46 -9.77 14.36
CA TRP A 352 -0.36 -8.96 13.15
C TRP A 352 -1.67 -9.01 12.38
N MET A 353 -2.18 -7.86 11.99
CA MET A 353 -3.38 -7.75 11.18
C MET A 353 -3.03 -7.24 9.79
N ARG A 354 -3.62 -7.85 8.77
CA ARG A 354 -3.46 -7.42 7.38
C ARG A 354 -4.22 -6.10 7.18
N ALA A 355 -3.48 -5.01 7.17
CA ALA A 355 -4.03 -3.66 6.99
C ALA A 355 -4.53 -3.46 5.56
N MET A 356 -3.81 -4.00 4.57
CA MET A 356 -4.23 -3.96 3.16
C MET A 356 -4.49 -5.36 2.62
N GLN A 357 -5.66 -5.53 2.02
CA GLN A 357 -6.14 -6.76 1.40
C GLN A 357 -7.03 -6.40 0.20
N ALA A 358 -7.22 -7.34 -0.72
CA ALA A 358 -8.26 -7.21 -1.74
C ALA A 358 -9.64 -7.22 -1.06
N PRO A 359 -10.61 -6.42 -1.55
CA PRO A 359 -11.98 -6.48 -1.03
C PRO A 359 -12.57 -7.88 -1.27
N GLU A 360 -13.29 -8.41 -0.27
CA GLU A 360 -13.93 -9.74 -0.34
C GLU A 360 -15.09 -9.75 -1.34
N THR A 361 -15.78 -8.61 -1.49
CA THR A 361 -16.80 -8.40 -2.51
C THR A 361 -16.28 -7.47 -3.58
N LEU A 362 -16.04 -7.99 -4.78
CA LEU A 362 -16.10 -7.16 -5.99
C LEU A 362 -17.56 -6.71 -6.09
N ARG A 363 -17.87 -5.41 -5.95
CA ARG A 363 -19.16 -4.89 -6.42
C ARG A 363 -19.17 -4.95 -7.95
N GLY A 364 -19.31 -6.16 -8.48
CA GLY A 364 -19.98 -6.43 -9.73
C GLY A 364 -21.34 -6.97 -9.35
N GLU A 365 -22.37 -6.48 -10.01
CA GLU A 365 -23.75 -6.94 -9.89
C GLU A 365 -23.80 -8.47 -9.75
N THR A 366 -24.72 -8.92 -8.88
CA THR A 366 -25.27 -10.28 -8.96
C THR A 366 -25.40 -10.66 -10.43
N ILE A 367 -24.78 -11.78 -10.79
CA ILE A 367 -25.09 -12.47 -12.03
C ILE A 367 -26.60 -12.79 -11.96
N GLU A 368 -27.42 -11.97 -12.60
CA GLU A 368 -28.72 -12.37 -13.11
C GLU A 368 -28.55 -12.98 -14.50
#